data_AF-A0A2P7TKA4-F1
#
_entry.id   AF-A0A2P7TKA4-F1
#
_cell.length_a   1.000
_cell.length_b   1.000
_cell.length_c   1.000
_cell.angle_alpha   90.00
_cell.angle_beta   90.00
_cell.angle_gamma   90.00
#
_symmetry.space_group_name_H-M   'P 1'
#
loop_
_entity.id
_entity.type
_entity.pdbx_description
1 polymer ?
#
loop_
_entity_poly.entity_id
_entity_poly.type
_entity_poly.pdbx_seq_one_letter_code
_entity_poly.pdbx_strand_id
1 'polypeptide(L)'
;MEQHMSPNGSESPTHKAKAGGNCGSATVSSNNMTKVKQIILILTIAIIGLTACKHKQTTEIRDNFKKHYIQFNVDGSFVLYDPQTDKYVFYNPNQFEQTFSPASTYKICNSLIGLETGVIKDENFVIPWDSVTRQNPNWNSDHDLKTAFKNSTVWYYQELARRVGRQQMKYWLDKANYGNADTSGGIDKFWLTGGLRISP
;
A
#
# COMPACT_ATOMS: atom_id res chain seq x y z
N MET A 1 -39.09 -6.50 -79.91
CA MET A 1 -38.05 -5.83 -80.71
C MET A 1 -36.76 -6.61 -80.45
N GLU A 2 -36.56 -7.69 -81.20
CA GLU A 2 -35.85 -7.68 -82.50
C GLU A 2 -34.36 -7.34 -82.29
N GLN A 3 -33.50 -8.36 -82.32
CA GLN A 3 -32.76 -8.85 -83.50
C GLN A 3 -31.53 -7.97 -83.76
N HIS A 4 -30.30 -8.46 -83.63
CA HIS A 4 -29.46 -9.15 -84.62
C HIS A 4 -28.06 -8.51 -84.42
N MET A 5 -26.89 -9.13 -84.49
CA MET A 5 -26.31 -10.01 -85.50
C MET A 5 -24.97 -10.54 -84.95
N SER A 6 -24.67 -11.82 -85.13
CA SER A 6 -23.29 -12.36 -85.27
C SER A 6 -22.82 -12.12 -86.75
N PRO A 7 -21.65 -12.57 -87.28
CA PRO A 7 -20.68 -13.55 -86.74
C PRO A 7 -19.18 -13.43 -87.17
N ASN A 8 -18.39 -14.41 -86.70
CA ASN A 8 -17.30 -15.16 -87.38
C ASN A 8 -15.89 -14.60 -87.66
N GLY A 9 -14.92 -15.53 -87.49
CA GLY A 9 -13.61 -15.57 -88.16
C GLY A 9 -12.46 -15.89 -87.19
N SER A 10 -12.19 -17.14 -86.78
CA SER A 10 -11.30 -18.14 -87.41
C SER A 10 -9.87 -17.65 -87.74
N GLU A 11 -8.85 -18.17 -87.04
CA GLU A 11 -7.67 -18.88 -87.60
C GLU A 11 -6.53 -19.07 -86.57
N SER A 12 -6.04 -20.32 -86.50
CA SER A 12 -4.69 -20.75 -86.09
C SER A 12 -3.89 -21.03 -87.38
N PRO A 13 -2.56 -21.40 -87.42
CA PRO A 13 -1.54 -21.57 -86.37
C PRO A 13 -0.12 -21.02 -86.75
N THR A 14 0.87 -21.28 -85.88
CA THR A 14 2.27 -21.72 -86.15
C THR A 14 3.45 -20.90 -85.58
N HIS A 15 4.21 -21.61 -84.72
CA HIS A 15 5.66 -21.63 -84.51
C HIS A 15 6.53 -20.37 -84.64
N LYS A 16 7.25 -20.06 -83.54
CA LYS A 16 8.74 -20.15 -83.49
C LYS A 16 9.27 -20.08 -82.05
N ALA A 17 10.22 -20.96 -81.76
CA ALA A 17 10.93 -21.06 -80.50
C ALA A 17 11.89 -19.86 -80.28
N LYS A 18 12.08 -19.46 -79.02
CA LYS A 18 13.35 -18.89 -78.56
C LYS A 18 13.51 -19.11 -77.05
N ALA A 19 14.60 -19.78 -76.70
CA ALA A 19 15.10 -19.90 -75.34
C ALA A 19 15.51 -18.52 -74.79
N GLY A 20 15.27 -18.30 -73.50
CA GLY A 20 15.74 -17.15 -72.75
C GLY A 20 15.36 -17.30 -71.29
N GLY A 21 16.32 -17.70 -70.45
CA GLY A 21 16.13 -17.80 -69.02
C GLY A 21 15.86 -16.43 -68.39
N ASN A 22 15.09 -16.42 -67.31
CA ASN A 22 15.33 -15.43 -66.26
C ASN A 22 14.87 -15.97 -64.90
N CYS A 23 15.83 -16.15 -64.01
CA CYS A 23 15.61 -16.48 -62.61
C CYS A 23 15.15 -15.19 -61.92
N GLY A 24 13.85 -15.03 -61.72
CA GLY A 24 13.28 -13.90 -60.98
C GLY A 24 13.54 -14.08 -59.49
N SER A 25 14.61 -13.48 -58.97
CA SER A 25 14.81 -13.31 -57.54
C SER A 25 13.69 -12.40 -57.01
N ALA A 26 12.79 -12.98 -56.21
CA ALA A 26 11.82 -12.20 -55.44
C ALA A 26 12.57 -11.35 -54.41
N THR A 27 12.76 -10.06 -54.71
CA THR A 27 13.25 -9.07 -53.75
C THR A 27 12.14 -8.80 -52.74
N VAL A 28 12.16 -9.55 -51.63
CA VAL A 28 11.38 -9.21 -50.44
C VAL A 28 11.79 -7.80 -50.01
N SER A 29 10.82 -6.88 -50.03
CA SER A 29 11.02 -5.46 -49.70
C SER A 29 11.63 -5.31 -48.30
N SER A 30 12.88 -4.83 -48.26
CA SER A 30 13.69 -4.54 -47.07
C SER A 30 12.91 -3.85 -45.94
N ASN A 31 11.99 -2.94 -46.29
CA ASN A 31 11.18 -2.18 -45.33
C ASN A 31 10.20 -3.04 -44.51
N ASN A 32 9.66 -4.12 -45.09
CA ASN A 32 8.75 -5.02 -44.38
C ASN A 32 9.52 -5.86 -43.35
N MET A 33 10.75 -6.25 -43.69
CA MET A 33 11.60 -7.05 -42.81
C MET A 33 12.11 -6.23 -41.61
N THR A 34 12.37 -4.94 -41.80
CA THR A 34 12.74 -4.00 -40.72
C THR A 34 11.55 -3.72 -39.78
N LYS A 35 10.33 -3.57 -40.31
CA LYS A 35 9.10 -3.44 -39.50
C LYS A 35 8.80 -4.71 -38.70
N VAL A 36 8.97 -5.89 -39.28
CA VAL A 36 8.79 -7.18 -38.58
C VAL A 36 9.80 -7.31 -37.43
N LYS A 37 11.07 -6.95 -37.66
CA LYS A 37 12.09 -6.94 -36.59
C LYS A 37 11.77 -5.94 -35.47
N GLN A 38 11.28 -4.75 -35.80
CA GLN A 38 10.84 -3.75 -34.80
C GLN A 38 9.62 -4.23 -34.01
N ILE A 39 8.64 -4.86 -34.64
CA ILE A 39 7.47 -5.43 -33.97
C ILE A 39 7.88 -6.57 -33.04
N ILE A 40 8.76 -7.47 -33.50
CA ILE A 40 9.29 -8.56 -32.68
C ILE A 40 10.06 -8.00 -31.47
N LEU A 41 10.90 -6.98 -31.67
CA LEU A 41 11.67 -6.32 -30.60
C LEU A 41 10.76 -5.64 -29.56
N ILE A 42 9.71 -4.94 -30.00
CA ILE A 42 8.74 -4.30 -29.09
C ILE A 42 7.95 -5.36 -28.31
N LEU A 43 7.55 -6.45 -28.96
CA LEU A 43 6.89 -7.59 -28.29
C LEU A 43 7.82 -8.27 -27.28
N THR A 44 9.12 -8.40 -27.57
CA THR A 44 10.08 -8.98 -26.62
C THR A 44 10.28 -8.08 -25.40
N ILE A 45 10.39 -6.76 -25.60
CA ILE A 45 10.52 -5.79 -24.50
C ILE A 45 9.23 -5.75 -23.65
N ALA A 46 8.04 -5.86 -24.27
CA ALA A 46 6.78 -5.93 -23.55
C ALA A 46 6.64 -7.21 -22.70
N ILE A 47 7.12 -8.35 -23.20
CA ILE A 47 7.14 -9.62 -22.45
C ILE A 47 8.15 -9.58 -21.30
N ILE A 48 9.33 -8.98 -21.49
CA ILE A 48 10.35 -8.81 -20.44
C ILE A 48 9.91 -7.78 -19.39
N GLY A 49 9.15 -6.75 -19.78
CA GLY A 49 8.56 -5.76 -18.87
C GLY A 49 7.45 -6.31 -17.96
N LEU A 50 6.83 -7.44 -18.33
CA LEU A 50 5.84 -8.14 -17.50
C LEU A 50 6.47 -9.04 -16.43
N THR A 51 7.77 -9.34 -16.54
CA THR A 51 8.55 -10.08 -15.54
C THR A 51 9.31 -9.16 -14.58
N ALA A 52 8.69 -8.05 -14.17
CA ALA A 52 9.07 -7.46 -12.89
C ALA A 52 8.74 -8.52 -11.82
N CYS A 53 9.77 -9.10 -11.20
CA CYS A 53 9.60 -10.02 -10.07
C CYS A 53 8.72 -9.35 -9.02
N LYS A 54 7.43 -9.70 -8.98
CA LYS A 54 6.62 -9.51 -7.78
C LYS A 54 7.23 -10.44 -6.74
N HIS A 55 8.05 -9.89 -5.84
CA HIS A 55 8.48 -10.63 -4.67
C HIS A 55 7.21 -11.13 -3.99
N LYS A 56 7.08 -12.45 -3.84
CA LYS A 56 5.90 -13.02 -3.19
C LYS A 56 6.05 -12.75 -1.70
N GLN A 57 5.06 -12.12 -1.08
CA GLN A 57 5.06 -11.95 0.37
C GLN A 57 5.34 -13.28 1.06
N THR A 58 6.35 -13.31 1.92
CA THR A 58 6.72 -14.52 2.67
C THR A 58 6.46 -14.36 4.16
N THR A 59 6.27 -15.49 4.84
CA THR A 59 6.03 -15.53 6.27
C THR A 59 6.96 -16.56 6.91
N GLU A 60 7.62 -16.17 8.00
CA GLU A 60 8.45 -17.03 8.84
C GLU A 60 7.91 -17.05 10.28
N ILE A 61 7.79 -18.25 10.87
CA ILE A 61 7.43 -18.41 12.29
C ILE A 61 8.70 -18.67 13.11
N ARG A 62 8.93 -17.87 14.17
CA ARG A 62 10.09 -17.92 15.07
C ARG A 62 9.67 -18.36 16.48
N ASP A 63 9.33 -19.63 16.64
CA ASP A 63 8.90 -20.18 17.94
C ASP A 63 10.01 -20.10 19.01
N ASN A 64 11.27 -20.01 18.60
CA ASN A 64 12.39 -19.82 19.52
C ASN A 64 12.35 -18.48 20.27
N PHE A 65 11.49 -17.52 19.87
CA PHE A 65 11.26 -16.30 20.63
C PHE A 65 10.49 -16.55 21.93
N LYS A 66 9.78 -17.71 22.06
CA LYS A 66 9.06 -18.12 23.28
C LYS A 66 9.90 -17.98 24.55
N LYS A 67 11.22 -18.25 24.47
CA LYS A 67 12.15 -18.13 25.60
C LYS A 67 12.15 -16.73 26.22
N HIS A 68 11.99 -15.68 25.43
CA HIS A 68 11.99 -14.29 25.89
C HIS A 68 10.72 -13.94 26.67
N TYR A 69 9.61 -14.65 26.42
CA TYR A 69 8.33 -14.45 27.12
C TYR A 69 8.26 -15.31 28.39
N ILE A 70 8.69 -16.56 28.32
CA ILE A 70 8.79 -17.46 29.49
C ILE A 70 9.68 -16.85 30.59
N GLN A 71 10.78 -16.19 30.20
CA GLN A 71 11.70 -15.55 31.15
C GLN A 71 10.99 -14.57 32.10
N PHE A 72 9.93 -13.89 31.65
CA PHE A 72 9.17 -12.94 32.45
C PHE A 72 7.80 -13.48 32.88
N ASN A 73 7.50 -14.75 32.60
CA ASN A 73 6.21 -15.39 32.87
C ASN A 73 5.02 -14.61 32.28
N VAL A 74 5.13 -14.24 31.00
CA VAL A 74 4.08 -13.52 30.26
C VAL A 74 3.72 -14.25 28.97
N ASP A 75 2.50 -14.04 28.50
CA ASP A 75 2.06 -14.38 27.14
C ASP A 75 2.18 -13.16 26.22
N GLY A 76 2.48 -13.39 24.95
CA GLY A 76 2.53 -12.33 23.96
C GLY A 76 2.89 -12.83 22.56
N SER A 77 3.05 -11.89 21.65
CA SER A 77 3.38 -12.09 20.25
C SER A 77 4.37 -11.04 19.79
N PHE A 78 4.96 -11.29 18.64
CA PHE A 78 5.89 -10.37 17.99
C PHE A 78 5.70 -10.46 16.48
N VAL A 79 5.72 -9.31 15.81
CA VAL A 79 5.80 -9.21 14.36
C VAL A 79 6.96 -8.31 13.97
N LEU A 80 7.66 -8.71 12.92
CA LEU A 80 8.55 -7.87 12.16
C LEU A 80 8.14 -7.96 10.70
N TYR A 81 7.94 -6.80 10.07
CA TYR A 81 7.80 -6.71 8.62
C TYR A 81 9.07 -6.11 8.02
N ASP A 82 9.70 -6.84 7.10
CA ASP A 82 10.81 -6.36 6.28
C ASP A 82 10.27 -5.95 4.89
N PRO A 83 10.19 -4.64 4.60
CA PRO A 83 9.69 -4.16 3.30
C PRO A 83 10.65 -4.42 2.14
N GLN A 84 11.95 -4.67 2.39
CA GLN A 84 12.92 -4.95 1.31
C GLN A 84 12.70 -6.33 0.71
N THR A 85 12.29 -7.28 1.55
CA THR A 85 12.05 -8.68 1.17
C THR A 85 10.58 -9.06 1.25
N ASP A 86 9.68 -8.09 1.43
CA ASP A 86 8.24 -8.30 1.62
C ASP A 86 7.94 -9.49 2.56
N LYS A 87 8.64 -9.52 3.70
CA LYS A 87 8.67 -10.69 4.59
C LYS A 87 8.14 -10.35 5.97
N TYR A 88 7.22 -11.17 6.45
CA TYR A 88 6.80 -11.17 7.85
C TYR A 88 7.56 -12.22 8.65
N VAL A 89 7.95 -11.86 9.87
CA VAL A 89 8.48 -12.76 10.88
C VAL A 89 7.57 -12.68 12.10
N PHE A 90 6.96 -13.80 12.48
CA PHE A 90 6.02 -13.87 13.60
C PHE A 90 6.53 -14.75 14.74
N TYR A 91 6.14 -14.38 15.94
CA TYR A 91 6.03 -15.28 17.08
C TYR A 91 4.59 -15.23 17.60
N ASN A 92 4.00 -16.40 17.86
CA ASN A 92 2.61 -16.57 18.31
C ASN A 92 1.58 -15.88 17.37
N PRO A 93 1.45 -16.35 16.11
CA PRO A 93 0.60 -15.74 15.09
C PRO A 93 -0.90 -15.71 15.48
N ASN A 94 -1.35 -16.59 16.38
CA ASN A 94 -2.74 -16.62 16.82
C ASN A 94 -3.17 -15.35 17.57
N GLN A 95 -2.24 -14.59 18.13
CA GLN A 95 -2.57 -13.33 18.82
C GLN A 95 -2.87 -12.18 17.84
N PHE A 96 -2.50 -12.30 16.57
CA PHE A 96 -2.81 -11.29 15.54
C PHE A 96 -4.29 -11.27 15.16
N GLU A 97 -4.98 -12.39 15.38
CA GLU A 97 -6.43 -12.49 15.21
C GLU A 97 -7.19 -11.87 16.41
N GLN A 98 -6.47 -11.45 17.46
CA GLN A 98 -7.05 -10.80 18.64
C GLN A 98 -6.83 -9.30 18.58
N THR A 99 -7.78 -8.56 19.13
CA THR A 99 -7.72 -7.09 19.16
C THR A 99 -7.62 -6.58 20.59
N PHE A 100 -6.76 -5.59 20.80
CA PHE A 100 -6.46 -5.02 22.12
C PHE A 100 -6.73 -3.52 22.14
N SER A 101 -6.90 -2.97 23.34
CA SER A 101 -6.86 -1.50 23.48
C SER A 101 -5.47 -1.02 23.06
N PRO A 102 -5.35 -0.02 22.16
CA PRO A 102 -4.05 0.51 21.79
C PRO A 102 -3.35 1.22 22.96
N ALA A 103 -4.11 1.63 23.99
CA ALA A 103 -3.59 2.41 25.09
C ALA A 103 -2.74 3.58 24.55
N SER A 104 -1.51 3.73 25.05
CA SER A 104 -0.67 4.87 24.67
C SER A 104 -0.06 4.78 23.27
N THR A 105 -0.10 3.64 22.56
CA THR A 105 0.37 3.59 21.16
C THR A 105 -0.51 4.46 20.25
N TYR A 106 -1.77 4.68 20.64
CA TYR A 106 -2.70 5.57 19.97
C TYR A 106 -2.20 7.02 19.84
N LYS A 107 -1.29 7.46 20.72
CA LYS A 107 -0.71 8.80 20.68
C LYS A 107 -0.07 9.13 19.32
N ILE A 108 0.43 8.13 18.59
CA ILE A 108 0.94 8.31 17.22
C ILE A 108 -0.18 8.85 16.31
N CYS A 109 -1.32 8.17 16.27
CA CYS A 109 -2.46 8.58 15.45
C CYS A 109 -3.07 9.90 15.95
N ASN A 110 -3.21 10.08 17.26
CA ASN A 110 -3.73 11.32 17.85
C ASN A 110 -2.86 12.54 17.48
N SER A 111 -1.53 12.42 17.52
CA SER A 111 -0.60 13.47 17.07
C SER A 111 -0.81 13.82 15.59
N LEU A 112 -0.88 12.81 14.72
CA LEU A 112 -1.10 13.00 13.29
C LEU A 112 -2.43 13.71 13.01
N ILE A 113 -3.50 13.32 13.69
CA ILE A 113 -4.82 13.97 13.57
C ILE A 113 -4.75 15.42 14.05
N GLY A 114 -4.09 15.68 15.18
CA GLY A 114 -3.91 17.03 15.71
C GLY A 114 -3.19 17.96 14.73
N LEU A 115 -2.14 17.46 14.06
CA LEU A 115 -1.38 18.19 13.05
C LEU A 115 -2.21 18.40 11.78
N GLU A 116 -2.81 17.34 11.25
CA GLU A 116 -3.60 17.36 10.00
C GLU A 116 -4.82 18.28 10.10
N THR A 117 -5.44 18.35 11.29
CA THR A 117 -6.57 19.24 11.54
C THR A 117 -6.17 20.68 11.85
N GLY A 118 -4.87 20.96 12.00
CA GLY A 118 -4.35 22.28 12.38
C GLY A 118 -4.63 22.67 13.84
N VAL A 119 -5.14 21.76 14.67
CA VAL A 119 -5.35 21.98 16.11
C VAL A 119 -4.04 22.24 16.83
N ILE A 120 -2.98 21.57 16.39
CA ILE A 120 -1.60 21.87 16.76
C ILE A 120 -0.81 22.18 15.49
N LYS A 121 0.07 23.18 15.57
CA LYS A 121 0.84 23.65 14.41
C LYS A 121 2.05 22.76 14.10
N ASP A 122 2.71 22.25 15.14
CA ASP A 122 3.99 21.55 15.08
C ASP A 122 4.26 20.84 16.42
N GLU A 123 5.40 20.18 16.52
CA GLU A 123 5.81 19.41 17.70
C GLU A 123 6.17 20.27 18.93
N ASN A 124 6.29 21.59 18.76
CA ASN A 124 6.59 22.57 19.81
C ASN A 124 5.31 23.22 20.38
N PHE A 125 4.12 22.79 19.94
CA PHE A 125 2.87 23.32 20.44
C PHE A 125 2.65 22.95 21.92
N VAL A 126 2.68 23.96 22.79
CA VAL A 126 2.51 23.80 24.23
C VAL A 126 1.04 23.76 24.62
N ILE A 127 0.67 22.78 25.44
CA ILE A 127 -0.56 22.80 26.23
C ILE A 127 -0.14 23.04 27.69
N PRO A 128 -0.58 24.16 28.31
CA PRO A 128 -0.24 24.46 29.69
C PRO A 128 -0.78 23.41 30.65
N TRP A 129 -0.03 23.15 31.70
CA TRP A 129 -0.43 22.27 32.78
C TRP A 129 -1.57 22.90 33.59
N ASP A 130 -2.55 22.08 33.92
CA ASP A 130 -3.72 22.45 34.71
C ASP A 130 -3.42 22.59 36.22
N SER A 131 -2.14 22.55 36.62
CA SER A 131 -1.70 22.56 38.02
C SER A 131 -2.24 21.41 38.88
N VAL A 132 -2.78 20.36 38.25
CA VAL A 132 -3.20 19.14 38.96
C VAL A 132 -2.01 18.19 39.07
N THR A 133 -1.53 17.99 40.30
CA THR A 133 -0.46 17.03 40.59
C THR A 133 -0.95 15.60 40.33
N ARG A 134 -0.26 14.91 39.43
CA ARG A 134 -0.48 13.51 39.07
C ARG A 134 0.66 12.64 39.57
N GLN A 135 0.42 11.33 39.64
CA GLN A 135 1.38 10.36 40.18
C GLN A 135 2.72 10.32 39.41
N ASN A 136 2.70 10.54 38.10
CA ASN A 136 3.91 10.64 37.31
C ASN A 136 4.44 12.09 37.37
N PRO A 137 5.60 12.35 38.01
CA PRO A 137 6.14 13.71 38.14
C PRO A 137 6.45 14.35 36.78
N ASN A 138 6.79 13.54 35.77
CA ASN A 138 7.05 14.02 34.41
C ASN A 138 5.80 14.54 33.68
N TRP A 139 4.63 14.50 34.32
CA TRP A 139 3.37 15.04 33.78
C TRP A 139 2.98 16.38 34.43
N ASN A 140 3.69 16.82 35.47
CA ASN A 140 3.29 17.95 36.32
C ASN A 140 4.01 19.24 35.90
N SER A 141 3.96 19.55 34.61
CA SER A 141 4.56 20.72 33.99
C SER A 141 3.91 20.98 32.64
N ASP A 142 4.06 22.19 32.10
CA ASP A 142 3.72 22.46 30.71
C ASP A 142 4.44 21.46 29.79
N HIS A 143 3.75 21.03 28.74
CA HIS A 143 4.31 20.13 27.75
C HIS A 143 4.06 20.64 26.34
N ASP A 144 5.07 20.52 25.50
CA ASP A 144 4.92 20.47 24.05
C ASP A 144 4.60 19.03 23.59
N LEU A 145 4.32 18.83 22.29
CA LEU A 145 4.03 17.51 21.75
C LEU A 145 5.21 16.55 21.96
N LYS A 146 6.46 17.02 21.81
CA LYS A 146 7.67 16.20 21.98
C LYS A 146 7.76 15.61 23.38
N THR A 147 7.66 16.44 24.40
CA THR A 147 7.74 16.02 25.81
C THR A 147 6.51 15.20 26.20
N ALA A 148 5.32 15.57 25.74
CA ALA A 148 4.11 14.79 25.96
C ALA A 148 4.19 13.39 25.33
N PHE A 149 4.70 13.27 24.10
CA PHE A 149 4.88 11.99 23.42
C PHE A 149 5.92 11.13 24.15
N LYS A 150 7.10 11.69 24.44
CA LYS A 150 8.19 11.00 25.15
C LYS A 150 7.77 10.48 26.52
N ASN A 151 7.06 11.29 27.29
CA ASN A 151 6.64 10.95 28.66
C ASN A 151 5.30 10.21 28.70
N SER A 152 4.69 9.97 27.53
CA SER A 152 3.35 9.40 27.40
C SER A 152 2.31 10.17 28.23
N THR A 153 2.42 11.50 28.28
CA THR A 153 1.60 12.39 29.12
C THR A 153 0.13 12.33 28.72
N VAL A 154 -0.66 11.53 29.43
CA VAL A 154 -2.04 11.22 29.03
C VAL A 154 -2.91 12.47 28.94
N TRP A 155 -2.82 13.38 29.92
CA TRP A 155 -3.69 14.56 29.97
C TRP A 155 -3.48 15.51 28.78
N TYR A 156 -2.26 15.61 28.23
CA TYR A 156 -1.97 16.39 27.03
C TYR A 156 -2.78 15.83 25.83
N TYR A 157 -2.77 14.50 25.66
CA TYR A 157 -3.47 13.83 24.57
C TYR A 157 -4.99 13.80 24.75
N GLN A 158 -5.45 13.82 26.00
CA GLN A 158 -6.86 14.03 26.31
C GLN A 158 -7.31 15.42 25.89
N GLU A 159 -6.53 16.44 26.21
CA GLU A 159 -6.82 17.81 25.80
C GLU A 159 -6.74 17.99 24.27
N LEU A 160 -5.72 17.42 23.63
CA LEU A 160 -5.61 17.39 22.17
C LEU A 160 -6.85 16.75 21.53
N ALA A 161 -7.29 15.59 22.01
CA ALA A 161 -8.48 14.92 21.48
C ALA A 161 -9.75 15.74 21.68
N ARG A 162 -9.89 16.46 22.80
CA ARG A 162 -11.02 17.39 23.03
C ARG A 162 -11.01 18.55 22.03
N ARG A 163 -9.84 19.12 21.74
CA ARG A 163 -9.68 20.22 20.77
C ARG A 163 -9.95 19.77 19.34
N VAL A 164 -9.55 18.56 18.96
CA VAL A 164 -9.91 17.94 17.67
C VAL A 164 -11.43 17.71 17.59
N GLY A 165 -12.03 17.23 18.67
CA GLY A 165 -13.47 17.00 18.75
C GLY A 165 -13.91 15.68 18.13
N ARG A 166 -15.11 15.22 18.52
CA ARG A 166 -15.63 13.88 18.20
C ARG A 166 -15.76 13.60 16.70
N GLN A 167 -16.29 14.56 15.95
CA GLN A 167 -16.56 14.39 14.53
C GLN A 167 -15.27 14.21 13.73
N GLN A 168 -14.30 15.11 13.89
CA GLN A 168 -13.01 15.02 13.21
C GLN A 168 -12.23 13.78 13.67
N MET A 169 -12.27 13.45 14.97
CA MET A 169 -11.59 12.27 15.47
C MET A 169 -12.12 10.99 14.82
N LYS A 170 -13.45 10.81 14.79
CA LYS A 170 -14.06 9.64 14.14
C LYS A 170 -13.77 9.61 12.65
N TYR A 171 -13.91 10.74 11.96
CA TYR A 171 -13.61 10.85 10.53
C TYR A 171 -12.19 10.37 10.19
N TRP A 172 -11.18 10.83 10.95
CA TRP A 172 -9.80 10.46 10.66
C TRP A 172 -9.46 9.02 11.04
N LEU A 173 -10.07 8.45 12.09
CA LEU A 173 -9.91 7.03 12.40
C LEU A 173 -10.49 6.14 11.31
N ASP A 174 -11.66 6.51 10.78
CA ASP A 174 -12.28 5.80 9.64
C ASP A 174 -11.41 5.92 8.39
N LYS A 175 -10.96 7.13 8.07
CA LYS A 175 -10.11 7.41 6.89
C LYS A 175 -8.77 6.69 6.96
N ALA A 176 -8.19 6.54 8.16
CA ALA A 176 -6.96 5.81 8.38
C ALA A 176 -7.15 4.29 8.50
N ASN A 177 -8.39 3.80 8.55
CA ASN A 177 -8.73 2.41 8.86
C ASN A 177 -8.04 1.92 10.15
N TYR A 178 -8.07 2.75 11.21
CA TYR A 178 -7.37 2.46 12.46
C TYR A 178 -8.17 1.49 13.33
N GLY A 179 -7.84 0.20 13.25
CA GLY A 179 -8.51 -0.85 14.02
C GLY A 179 -10.02 -0.87 13.77
N ASN A 180 -10.82 -0.92 14.85
CA ASN A 180 -12.29 -0.86 14.76
C ASN A 180 -12.86 0.57 14.75
N ALA A 181 -12.02 1.61 14.82
CA ALA A 181 -12.39 3.03 14.85
C ALA A 181 -13.48 3.42 15.89
N ASP A 182 -13.64 2.64 16.96
CA ASP A 182 -14.68 2.89 17.97
C ASP A 182 -14.29 4.04 18.92
N THR A 183 -15.07 5.12 18.88
CA THR A 183 -14.90 6.31 19.75
C THR A 183 -16.01 6.47 20.78
N SER A 184 -16.92 5.50 20.90
CA SER A 184 -18.10 5.55 21.78
C SER A 184 -17.77 5.71 23.27
N GLY A 185 -16.59 5.26 23.69
CA GLY A 185 -16.09 5.37 25.08
C GLY A 185 -15.78 6.79 25.57
N GLY A 186 -16.04 7.81 24.76
CA GLY A 186 -15.83 9.23 25.10
C GLY A 186 -14.52 9.77 24.52
N ILE A 187 -14.57 11.03 24.08
CA ILE A 187 -13.54 11.67 23.24
C ILE A 187 -12.13 11.68 23.86
N ASP A 188 -12.01 11.57 25.18
CA ASP A 188 -10.74 11.59 25.91
C ASP A 188 -10.44 10.27 26.65
N LYS A 189 -11.19 9.21 26.35
CA LYS A 189 -11.08 7.89 27.01
C LYS A 189 -11.14 6.70 26.06
N PHE A 190 -11.60 6.87 24.82
CA PHE A 190 -11.91 5.76 23.91
C PHE A 190 -10.73 4.80 23.66
N TRP A 191 -9.49 5.30 23.68
CA TRP A 191 -8.27 4.52 23.50
C TRP A 191 -7.66 3.96 24.79
N LEU A 192 -8.18 4.34 25.96
CA LEU A 192 -7.69 3.88 27.26
C LEU A 192 -8.60 2.76 27.79
N THR A 193 -9.85 3.11 28.06
CA THR A 193 -10.85 2.25 28.70
C THR A 193 -12.11 2.09 27.85
N GLY A 194 -12.19 2.75 26.70
CA GLY A 194 -13.32 2.62 25.77
C GLY A 194 -13.21 1.41 24.84
N GLY A 195 -13.96 1.48 23.73
CA GLY A 195 -14.12 0.38 22.79
C GLY A 195 -13.11 0.31 21.64
N LEU A 196 -12.18 1.26 21.52
CA LEU A 196 -11.18 1.23 20.44
C LEU A 196 -10.30 -0.02 20.57
N ARG A 197 -10.23 -0.82 19.51
CA ARG A 197 -9.42 -2.03 19.45
C ARG A 197 -8.62 -2.10 18.15
N ILE A 198 -7.40 -2.62 18.22
CA ILE A 198 -6.50 -2.88 17.09
C ILE A 198 -5.72 -4.17 17.33
N SER A 199 -5.38 -4.91 16.27
CA SER A 199 -4.47 -6.05 16.34
C SER A 199 -3.00 -5.57 16.40
N PRO A 200 -2.07 -6.41 16.88
CA PRO A 200 -0.64 -6.18 16.72
C PRO A 200 -0.17 -6.06 15.26
#